data_AF-A0A1Z7Z0T3-F1
#
_entry.id   AF-A0A1Z7Z0T3-F1
#
_cell.length_a   1.000
_cell.length_b   1.000
_cell.length_c   1.000
_cell.angle_alpha   90.00
_cell.angle_beta   90.00
_cell.angle_gamma   90.00
#
_symmetry.space_group_name_H-M   'P 1'
#
loop_
_entity.id
_entity.type
_entity.pdbx_description
1 polymer ?
#
loop_
_entity_poly.entity_id
_entity_poly.type
_entity_poly.pdbx_seq_one_letter_code
_entity_poly.pdbx_strand_id
1 'polypeptide(L)'
;MSVFDSLFFSIIQSTKTRFKKRSNTMGVLYITILQSSIILLLGAFFAAFFNQMNVSMMSATKAWVLFGLTCLIVYFKNWIQYTGKKRNILNAKRTKTKTSHYSVWVIVILPLGCILLSILLLKSVS
;
A
#
# COMPACT_ATOMS: atom_id res chain seq x y z
N MET A 1 -11.19 13.30 -0.42
CA MET A 1 -10.05 12.58 -1.01
C MET A 1 -9.35 11.92 0.16
N SER A 2 -9.11 10.61 0.11
CA SER A 2 -8.31 9.93 1.15
C SER A 2 -6.83 10.24 0.98
N VAL A 3 -6.02 10.02 2.03
CA VAL A 3 -4.55 10.14 1.98
C VAL A 3 -3.94 9.19 0.94
N PHE A 4 -4.56 8.02 0.73
CA PHE A 4 -4.15 7.09 -0.33
C PHE A 4 -4.45 7.63 -1.72
N ASP A 5 -5.58 8.32 -1.91
CA ASP A 5 -5.90 8.96 -3.19
C ASP A 5 -4.88 10.07 -3.51
N SER A 6 -4.47 10.89 -2.54
CA SER A 6 -3.46 11.93 -2.77
C SER A 6 -2.10 11.35 -3.14
N LEU A 7 -1.64 10.30 -2.44
CA LEU A 7 -0.38 9.61 -2.75
C LEU A 7 -0.40 8.95 -4.14
N PHE A 8 -1.48 8.23 -4.47
CA PHE A 8 -1.69 7.64 -5.80
C PHE A 8 -1.59 8.71 -6.90
N PHE A 9 -2.18 9.87 -6.65
CA PHE A 9 -2.17 10.98 -7.59
C PHE A 9 -0.79 11.63 -7.73
N SER A 10 -0.04 11.83 -6.65
CA SER A 10 1.32 12.35 -6.74
C SER A 10 2.24 11.44 -7.57
N ILE A 11 2.05 10.11 -7.49
CA ILE A 11 2.78 9.14 -8.32
C ILE A 11 2.38 9.19 -9.78
N ILE A 12 1.09 9.25 -10.07
CA ILE A 12 0.63 9.38 -11.44
C ILE A 12 1.17 10.69 -12.04
N GLN A 13 1.23 11.77 -11.27
CA GLN A 13 1.78 13.02 -11.73
C GLN A 13 3.29 12.92 -12.02
N SER A 14 4.06 12.33 -11.11
CA SER A 14 5.51 12.15 -11.30
C SER A 14 5.85 11.15 -12.42
N THR A 15 4.97 10.18 -12.68
CA THR A 15 5.18 9.14 -13.71
C THR A 15 4.60 9.55 -15.07
N LYS A 16 3.61 10.47 -15.10
CA LYS A 16 3.02 11.00 -16.34
C LYS A 16 4.01 11.76 -17.22
N THR A 17 5.03 12.37 -16.62
CA THR A 17 6.13 13.03 -17.36
C THR A 17 6.97 12.04 -18.17
N ARG A 18 6.94 10.75 -17.84
CA ARG A 18 7.74 9.70 -18.51
C ARG A 18 6.91 8.66 -19.28
N PHE A 19 5.70 8.28 -18.83
CA PHE A 19 4.90 7.20 -19.46
C PHE A 19 3.39 7.51 -19.51
N LYS A 20 2.94 8.17 -20.60
CA LYS A 20 1.53 8.60 -20.81
C LYS A 20 0.47 7.48 -20.74
N LYS A 21 0.75 6.25 -21.20
CA LYS A 21 -0.25 5.15 -21.28
C LYS A 21 -0.21 4.17 -20.09
N ARG A 22 0.94 3.96 -19.43
CA ARG A 22 1.11 2.98 -18.33
C ARG A 22 1.10 3.57 -16.91
N SER A 23 1.07 4.90 -16.79
CA SER A 23 1.07 5.60 -15.49
C SER A 23 -0.05 5.14 -14.55
N ASN A 24 -1.21 4.79 -15.10
CA ASN A 24 -2.36 4.34 -14.31
C ASN A 24 -2.11 3.00 -13.61
N THR A 25 -1.61 2.01 -14.36
CA THR A 25 -1.25 0.69 -13.82
C THR A 25 -0.15 0.81 -12.78
N MET A 26 0.85 1.68 -13.00
CA MET A 26 1.92 1.91 -12.04
C MET A 26 1.41 2.53 -10.72
N GLY A 27 0.45 3.45 -10.79
CA GLY A 27 -0.18 3.99 -9.58
C GLY A 27 -0.94 2.93 -8.78
N VAL A 28 -1.66 2.04 -9.46
CA VAL A 28 -2.42 0.95 -8.80
C VAL A 28 -1.48 -0.08 -8.17
N LEU A 29 -0.40 -0.42 -8.88
CA LEU A 29 0.63 -1.32 -8.35
C LEU A 29 1.27 -0.72 -7.09
N TYR A 30 1.68 0.55 -7.15
CA TYR A 30 2.25 1.21 -6.00
C TYR A 30 1.32 1.22 -4.79
N ILE A 31 0.06 1.66 -4.96
CA ILE A 31 -0.83 1.82 -3.81
C ILE A 31 -1.18 0.47 -3.18
N THR A 32 -1.21 -0.58 -4.01
CA THR A 32 -1.34 -1.96 -3.54
C THR A 32 -0.11 -2.39 -2.75
N ILE A 33 1.09 -2.18 -3.28
CA ILE A 33 2.35 -2.50 -2.56
C ILE A 33 2.41 -1.78 -1.21
N LEU A 34 2.08 -0.49 -1.18
CA LEU A 34 2.08 0.31 0.04
C LEU A 34 1.07 -0.21 1.06
N GLN A 35 -0.17 -0.50 0.65
CA GLN A 35 -1.18 -1.04 1.56
C GLN A 35 -0.82 -2.44 2.06
N SER A 36 -0.31 -3.31 1.18
CA SER A 36 0.20 -4.63 1.56
C SER A 36 1.37 -4.53 2.54
N SER A 37 2.28 -3.57 2.37
CA SER A 37 3.41 -3.36 3.27
C SER A 37 2.97 -2.91 4.67
N ILE A 38 1.96 -2.04 4.75
CA ILE A 38 1.38 -1.62 6.04
C ILE A 38 0.69 -2.80 6.73
N ILE A 39 -0.04 -3.62 5.99
CA ILE A 39 -0.70 -4.82 6.52
C ILE A 39 0.34 -5.83 7.03
N LEU A 40 1.44 -6.01 6.29
CA LEU A 40 2.55 -6.88 6.68
C LEU A 40 3.19 -6.37 7.98
N LEU A 41 3.42 -5.06 8.09
CA LEU A 41 3.96 -4.42 9.29
C LEU A 41 3.05 -4.65 10.50
N LEU A 42 1.76 -4.40 10.36
CA LEU A 42 0.79 -4.62 11.44
C LEU A 42 0.71 -6.10 11.82
N GLY A 43 0.72 -7.01 10.83
CA GLY A 43 0.75 -8.45 11.08
C GLY A 43 2.00 -8.90 11.85
N ALA A 44 3.17 -8.41 11.45
CA ALA A 44 4.44 -8.68 12.13
C ALA A 44 4.48 -8.09 13.54
N PHE A 45 3.97 -6.87 13.72
CA PHE A 45 3.84 -6.22 15.03
C PHE A 45 2.95 -7.03 15.97
N PHE A 46 1.76 -7.43 15.51
CA PHE A 46 0.86 -8.26 16.30
C PHE A 46 1.47 -9.62 16.62
N ALA A 47 2.14 -10.28 15.66
CA ALA A 47 2.84 -11.53 15.93
C ALA A 47 3.88 -11.39 17.05
N ALA A 48 4.67 -10.30 17.04
CA ALA A 48 5.64 -10.01 18.09
C ALA A 48 5.01 -9.72 19.43
N PHE A 49 3.95 -8.91 19.44
CA PHE A 49 3.21 -8.59 20.64
C PHE A 49 2.57 -9.84 21.28
N PHE A 50 1.96 -10.70 20.49
CA PHE A 50 1.30 -11.91 21.01
C PHE A 50 2.29 -12.97 21.47
N ASN A 51 3.47 -13.06 20.85
CA ASN A 51 4.55 -13.89 21.34
C ASN A 51 5.00 -13.44 22.75
N GLN A 52 5.14 -12.13 22.97
CA GLN A 52 5.45 -11.58 24.29
C GLN A 52 4.34 -11.82 25.32
N MET A 53 3.07 -11.80 24.90
CA MET A 53 1.94 -12.08 25.79
C MET A 53 1.72 -13.58 26.06
N ASN A 54 2.58 -14.46 25.54
CA ASN A 54 2.47 -15.91 25.69
C ASN A 54 1.11 -16.47 25.21
N VAL A 55 0.47 -15.78 24.27
CA VAL A 55 -0.77 -16.22 23.64
C VAL A 55 -0.38 -17.08 22.46
N SER A 56 -0.73 -18.37 22.51
CA SER A 56 -0.51 -19.30 21.39
C SER A 56 -1.35 -18.86 20.19
N MET A 57 -0.74 -18.08 19.32
CA MET A 57 -1.37 -17.64 18.08
C MET A 57 -1.23 -18.66 16.97
N MET A 58 -2.10 -18.47 15.99
CA MET A 58 -2.23 -19.27 14.79
C MET A 58 -0.86 -19.59 14.15
N SER A 59 -0.70 -20.85 13.69
CA SER A 59 0.50 -21.32 12.98
C SER A 59 0.92 -20.38 11.84
N ALA A 60 2.23 -20.18 11.68
CA ALA A 60 2.84 -19.29 10.68
C ALA A 60 2.29 -19.53 9.26
N THR A 61 2.09 -20.80 8.87
CA THR A 61 1.58 -21.15 7.54
C THR A 61 0.20 -20.54 7.28
N LYS A 62 -0.70 -20.61 8.26
CA LYS A 62 -2.04 -20.04 8.14
C LYS A 62 -1.98 -18.51 8.08
N ALA A 63 -1.04 -17.88 8.79
CA ALA A 63 -0.87 -16.43 8.79
C ALA A 63 -0.39 -15.91 7.43
N TRP A 64 0.56 -16.59 6.80
CA TRP A 64 1.02 -16.27 5.45
C TRP A 64 -0.08 -16.48 4.40
N VAL A 65 -0.92 -17.52 4.53
CA VAL A 65 -2.08 -17.73 3.66
C VAL A 65 -3.08 -16.57 3.79
N LEU A 66 -3.42 -16.18 5.03
CA LEU A 66 -4.33 -15.05 5.28
C LEU A 66 -3.76 -13.73 4.73
N PHE A 67 -2.45 -13.53 4.87
CA PHE A 67 -1.75 -12.37 4.32
C PHE A 67 -1.84 -12.33 2.79
N GLY A 68 -1.57 -13.46 2.12
CA GLY A 68 -1.69 -13.58 0.67
C GLY A 68 -3.11 -13.29 0.17
N LEU A 69 -4.12 -13.85 0.82
CA LEU A 69 -5.53 -13.59 0.50
C LEU A 69 -5.90 -12.11 0.68
N THR A 70 -5.42 -11.50 1.77
CA THR A 70 -5.65 -10.08 2.04
C THR A 70 -5.00 -9.20 0.97
N CYS A 71 -3.79 -9.53 0.53
CA CYS A 71 -3.12 -8.82 -0.58
C CYS A 71 -3.92 -8.90 -1.88
N LEU A 72 -4.50 -10.06 -2.19
CA LEU A 72 -5.36 -10.25 -3.36
C LEU A 72 -6.60 -9.33 -3.29
N ILE A 73 -7.29 -9.30 -2.15
CA ILE A 73 -8.46 -8.45 -1.93
C ILE A 73 -8.11 -6.97 -2.07
N VAL A 74 -6.98 -6.55 -1.49
CA VAL A 74 -6.48 -5.17 -1.59
C VAL A 74 -6.18 -4.80 -3.04
N TYR A 75 -5.52 -5.69 -3.79
CA TYR A 75 -5.26 -5.47 -5.22
C TYR A 75 -6.54 -5.27 -6.02
N PHE A 76 -7.52 -6.18 -5.89
CA PHE A 76 -8.79 -6.05 -6.61
C PHE A 76 -9.55 -4.78 -6.21
N LYS A 77 -9.58 -4.45 -4.92
CA LYS A 77 -10.21 -3.22 -4.43
C LYS A 77 -9.59 -1.97 -5.05
N ASN A 78 -8.25 -1.89 -5.05
CA ASN A 78 -7.53 -0.76 -5.64
C ASN A 78 -7.72 -0.70 -7.16
N TRP A 79 -7.67 -1.85 -7.84
CA TRP A 79 -7.89 -1.91 -9.27
C TRP A 79 -9.27 -1.35 -9.66
N ILE A 80 -10.34 -1.81 -8.99
CA ILE A 80 -11.70 -1.32 -9.25
C ILE A 80 -11.82 0.18 -8.95
N GLN A 81 -11.24 0.63 -7.82
CA GLN A 81 -11.31 2.03 -7.38
C GLN A 81 -10.64 3.00 -8.36
N TYR A 82 -9.49 2.61 -8.94
CA TYR A 82 -8.66 3.52 -9.73
C TYR A 82 -8.75 3.31 -11.25
N THR A 83 -9.34 2.19 -11.72
CA THR A 83 -9.63 1.94 -13.15
C THR A 83 -11.08 2.25 -13.51
N GLY A 84 -12.03 2.17 -12.57
CA GLY A 84 -13.47 2.36 -12.84
C GLY A 84 -13.99 3.80 -12.80
N LYS A 85 -15.32 3.93 -12.68
CA LYS A 85 -16.08 5.22 -12.67
C LYS A 85 -15.57 6.23 -11.62
N LYS A 86 -15.03 5.73 -10.49
CA LYS A 86 -14.39 6.55 -9.44
C LYS A 86 -13.19 7.35 -9.95
N ARG A 87 -12.45 6.88 -10.97
CA ARG A 87 -11.36 7.64 -11.60
C ARG A 87 -11.85 8.95 -12.22
N ASN A 88 -12.98 8.92 -12.93
CA ASN A 88 -13.53 10.13 -13.56
C ASN A 88 -13.96 11.16 -12.50
N ILE A 89 -14.55 10.69 -11.41
CA ILE A 89 -14.95 11.55 -10.28
C ILE A 89 -13.72 12.16 -9.60
N LEU A 90 -12.66 11.36 -9.39
CA LEU A 90 -11.42 11.82 -8.77
C LEU A 90 -10.64 12.80 -9.68
N ASN A 91 -10.59 12.55 -10.99
CA ASN A 91 -10.01 13.49 -11.96
C ASN A 91 -10.80 14.81 -12.00
N ALA A 92 -12.13 14.76 -11.99
CA ALA A 92 -12.97 15.97 -11.98
C ALA A 92 -12.83 16.79 -10.69
N LYS A 93 -12.60 16.14 -9.54
CA LYS A 93 -12.31 16.82 -8.26
C LYS A 93 -10.90 17.43 -8.24
N ARG A 94 -9.95 16.86 -8.97
CA ARG A 94 -8.57 17.35 -9.09
C ARG A 94 -8.45 18.63 -9.91
N THR A 95 -9.29 18.81 -10.94
CA THR A 95 -9.33 20.06 -11.73
C THR A 95 -9.65 21.29 -10.86
N LYS A 96 -10.24 21.09 -9.67
CA LYS A 96 -10.58 22.14 -8.70
C LYS A 96 -9.55 22.35 -7.58
N THR A 97 -8.53 21.50 -7.43
CA THR A 97 -7.61 21.52 -6.28
C THR A 97 -6.14 21.53 -6.72
N LYS A 98 -5.36 22.51 -6.25
CA LYS A 98 -3.93 22.67 -6.58
C LYS A 98 -3.14 21.42 -6.15
N THR A 99 -2.21 21.01 -7.00
CA THR A 99 -1.43 19.77 -6.92
C THR A 99 -0.58 19.69 -5.66
N SER A 100 -0.82 18.67 -4.83
CA SER A 100 0.06 18.34 -3.70
C SER A 100 1.35 17.68 -4.21
N HIS A 101 2.46 18.40 -4.05
CA HIS A 101 3.77 18.09 -4.61
C HIS A 101 4.56 17.20 -3.62
N TYR A 102 4.14 15.95 -3.43
CA TYR A 102 4.94 15.00 -2.65
C TYR A 102 6.19 14.59 -3.44
N SER A 103 7.35 14.64 -2.78
CA SER A 103 8.63 14.21 -3.38
C SER A 103 8.59 12.73 -3.72
N VAL A 104 9.08 12.38 -4.92
CA VAL A 104 9.15 11.00 -5.43
C VAL A 104 9.94 10.08 -4.47
N TRP A 105 10.90 10.63 -3.74
CA TRP A 105 11.69 9.89 -2.76
C TRP A 105 10.88 9.43 -1.55
N VAL A 106 10.02 10.29 -0.99
CA VAL A 106 9.15 9.95 0.16
C VAL A 106 8.25 8.78 -0.20
N ILE A 107 7.74 8.81 -1.42
CA ILE A 107 6.84 7.81 -1.97
C ILE A 107 7.55 6.45 -2.07
N VAL A 108 8.78 6.38 -2.55
CA VAL A 108 9.52 5.10 -2.66
C VAL A 108 10.00 4.59 -1.30
N ILE A 109 10.45 5.49 -0.42
CA ILE A 109 10.98 5.13 0.90
C ILE A 109 9.89 4.59 1.82
N LEU A 110 8.65 5.07 1.71
CA LEU A 110 7.56 4.69 2.62
C LEU A 110 7.27 3.16 2.64
N PRO A 111 6.98 2.49 1.51
CA PRO A 111 6.78 1.04 1.51
C PRO A 111 8.05 0.27 1.86
N LEU A 112 9.23 0.74 1.44
CA LEU A 112 10.51 0.11 1.79
C LEU A 112 10.76 0.13 3.30
N GLY A 113 10.50 1.26 3.96
CA GLY A 113 10.59 1.39 5.41
C GLY A 113 9.64 0.41 6.10
N CYS A 114 8.38 0.34 5.68
CA CYS A 114 7.42 -0.63 6.24
C CYS A 114 7.90 -2.08 6.09
N ILE A 115 8.46 -2.46 4.94
CA ILE A 115 8.98 -3.82 4.72
C ILE A 115 10.17 -4.10 5.62
N LEU A 116 11.15 -3.17 5.69
CA LEU A 116 12.32 -3.31 6.56
C LEU A 116 11.94 -3.46 8.03
N LEU A 117 11.06 -2.60 8.55
CA LEU A 117 10.56 -2.70 9.92
C LEU A 117 9.85 -4.03 10.17
N SER A 118 9.05 -4.49 9.21
CA SER A 118 8.36 -5.78 9.34
C SER A 118 9.33 -6.96 9.44
N ILE A 119 10.39 -6.96 8.64
CA ILE A 119 11.42 -8.02 8.66
C ILE A 119 12.15 -8.02 10.01
N LEU A 120 12.46 -6.85 10.55
CA LEU A 120 13.07 -6.72 11.87
C LEU A 120 12.17 -7.28 12.98
N LEU A 121 10.87 -6.99 12.93
CA LEU A 121 9.89 -7.52 13.88
C LEU A 121 9.74 -9.04 13.77
N LEU A 122 9.65 -9.58 12.55
CA LEU A 122 9.58 -11.03 12.32
C LEU A 122 10.82 -11.74 12.87
N LYS A 123 12.01 -11.16 12.68
CA LYS A 123 13.26 -11.70 13.25
C LYS A 123 13.23 -11.74 14.78
N SER A 124 12.56 -10.79 15.44
CA SER A 124 12.42 -10.79 16.90
C SER A 124 11.46 -11.88 17.43
N VAL A 125 10.63 -12.45 16.56
CA VAL A 125 9.65 -13.50 16.90
C VAL A 125 10.18 -14.91 16.63
N SER A 126 11.13 -15.02 15.71
CA SER A 126 11.76 -16.27 15.28
C SER A 126 12.78 -16.74 16.30
#